data_AF-A0A962AFZ6-F1
#
_entry.id   AF-A0A962AFZ6-F1
#
_cell.length_a   1.000
_cell.length_b   1.000
_cell.length_c   1.000
_cell.angle_alpha   90.00
_cell.angle_beta   90.00
_cell.angle_gamma   90.00
#
_symmetry.space_group_name_H-M   'P 1'
#
loop_
_entity.id
_entity.type
_entity.pdbx_description
1 polymer ?
#
loop_
_entity_poly.entity_id
_entity_poly.type
_entity_poly.pdbx_seq_one_letter_code
_entity_poly.pdbx_strand_id
1 'polypeptide(L)'
;MANSALQRFIGGPPVAVFLRLLFVSLVVGALLVWMDIRPFEIFNALQRFVNRLWQMGWSAVRDVAQYIVAGAAIVLPVWLLMRLFNMRGAK
;
A
#
# COMPACT_ATOMS: atom_id res chain seq x y z
N MET A 1 -1.58 39.72 -6.31
CA MET A 1 -2.72 38.95 -5.75
C MET A 1 -2.33 37.50 -5.40
N ALA A 2 -1.16 37.25 -4.79
CA ALA A 2 -0.73 35.91 -4.36
C ALA A 2 -0.45 35.80 -2.84
N ASN A 3 -0.47 36.91 -2.11
CA ASN A 3 -0.04 36.96 -0.71
C ASN A 3 -1.14 36.54 0.29
N SER A 4 -2.40 36.64 -0.11
CA SER A 4 -3.58 36.42 0.76
C SER A 4 -4.02 34.96 0.87
N ALA A 5 -3.71 34.12 -0.15
CA ALA A 5 -4.01 32.68 -0.11
C ALA A 5 -3.03 31.94 0.82
N LEU A 6 -1.73 32.29 0.78
CA LEU A 6 -0.73 31.74 1.70
C LEU A 6 -1.02 32.12 3.16
N GLN A 7 -1.42 33.36 3.44
CA GLN A 7 -1.77 33.82 4.79
C GLN A 7 -3.05 33.19 5.37
N ARG A 8 -3.98 32.72 4.53
CA ARG A 8 -5.21 32.04 4.97
C ARG A 8 -5.05 30.53 5.07
N PHE A 9 -4.17 29.94 4.27
CA PHE A 9 -3.76 28.53 4.38
C PHE A 9 -2.80 28.31 5.55
N ILE A 10 -1.98 29.32 5.89
CA ILE A 10 -1.24 29.46 7.16
C ILE A 10 -2.18 30.11 8.19
N GLY A 11 -3.32 29.45 8.43
CA GLY A 11 -4.44 29.92 9.25
C GLY A 11 -4.10 30.03 10.75
N GLY A 12 -3.38 31.09 11.10
CA GLY A 12 -2.86 31.34 12.45
C GLY A 12 -1.33 31.44 12.41
N PRO A 13 -0.70 32.08 13.41
CA PRO A 13 0.75 32.23 13.43
C PRO A 13 1.40 30.86 13.20
N PRO A 14 2.26 30.65 12.18
CA PRO A 14 2.90 29.36 11.91
C PRO A 14 3.68 28.84 13.14
N VAL A 15 4.10 29.78 13.99
CA VAL A 15 4.65 29.54 15.32
C VAL A 15 3.70 28.73 16.22
N ALA A 16 2.38 28.98 16.19
CA ALA A 16 1.39 28.23 16.96
C ALA A 16 1.22 26.79 16.45
N VAL A 17 1.29 26.55 15.14
CA VAL A 17 1.28 25.19 14.58
C VAL A 17 2.56 24.44 14.96
N PHE A 18 3.71 25.10 14.87
CA PHE A 18 4.99 24.54 15.30
C PHE A 18 4.98 24.21 16.80
N LEU A 19 4.51 25.13 17.66
CA LEU A 19 4.36 24.86 19.09
C LEU A 19 3.41 23.70 19.37
N ARG A 20 2.29 23.61 18.63
CA ARG A 20 1.33 22.51 18.80
C ARG A 20 1.94 21.17 18.38
N LEU A 21 2.67 21.13 17.26
CA LEU A 21 3.42 19.95 16.81
C LEU A 21 4.52 19.56 17.79
N LEU A 22 5.25 20.54 18.32
CA LEU A 22 6.30 20.33 19.32
C LEU A 22 5.71 19.78 20.63
N PHE A 23 4.58 20.33 21.10
CA PHE A 23 3.88 19.84 22.27
C PHE A 23 3.36 18.42 22.07
N VAL A 24 2.71 18.15 20.92
CA VAL A 24 2.23 16.79 20.58
C VAL A 24 3.39 15.82 20.48
N SER A 25 4.53 16.21 19.88
CA SER A 25 5.76 15.40 19.81
C SER A 25 6.30 15.07 21.20
N LEU A 26 6.34 16.04 22.11
CA LEU A 26 6.77 15.83 23.51
C LEU A 26 5.83 14.87 24.25
N VAL A 27 4.52 15.03 24.08
CA VAL A 27 3.52 14.13 24.69
C VAL A 27 3.68 12.71 24.13
N VAL A 28 3.81 12.56 22.80
CA VAL A 28 4.03 11.25 22.17
C VAL A 28 5.35 10.63 22.62
N GLY A 29 6.43 11.41 22.71
CA GLY A 29 7.71 10.96 23.24
C GLY A 29 7.62 10.48 24.70
N ALA A 30 6.92 11.24 25.55
CA ALA A 30 6.66 10.84 26.94
C ALA A 30 5.80 9.58 27.04
N LEU A 31 4.80 9.43 26.18
CA LEU A 31 3.97 8.21 26.10
C LEU A 31 4.78 6.99 25.66
N LEU A 32 5.70 7.14 24.69
CA LEU A 32 6.59 6.05 24.27
C LEU A 32 7.48 5.58 25.41
N VAL A 33 8.04 6.51 26.19
CA VAL A 33 8.82 6.19 27.40
C VAL A 33 7.96 5.55 28.48
N TRP A 34 6.73 6.03 28.68
CA TRP A 34 5.79 5.47 29.65
C TRP A 34 5.35 4.04 29.31
N MET A 35 5.25 3.71 28.02
CA MET A 35 4.94 2.36 27.55
C MET A 35 6.17 1.41 27.57
N ASP A 36 7.37 1.89 27.92
CA ASP A 36 8.66 1.18 27.80
C ASP A 36 8.96 0.68 26.37
N ILE A 37 8.22 1.18 25.37
CA ILE A 37 8.38 0.81 23.97
C ILE A 37 9.45 1.71 23.38
N ARG A 38 10.64 1.15 23.17
CA ARG A 38 11.72 1.83 22.45
C ARG A 38 11.21 2.26 21.06
N PRO A 39 11.24 3.56 20.70
CA PRO A 39 10.70 4.08 19.44
C PRO A 39 11.24 3.35 18.20
N PHE A 40 12.50 2.90 18.28
CA PHE A 40 13.17 2.13 17.24
C PHE A 40 12.58 0.73 17.01
N GLU A 41 11.94 0.13 18.01
CA GLU A 41 11.38 -1.21 17.89
C GLU A 41 10.10 -1.26 17.09
N ILE A 42 9.30 -0.19 17.11
CA ILE A 42 8.08 -0.08 16.29
C ILE A 42 8.44 -0.12 14.81
N PHE A 43 9.46 0.65 14.41
CA PHE A 43 9.92 0.71 13.02
C PHE A 43 10.52 -0.63 12.58
N ASN A 44 11.34 -1.24 13.42
CA ASN A 44 11.91 -2.57 13.17
C ASN A 44 10.82 -3.66 13.13
N ALA A 45 9.79 -3.58 13.97
CA ALA A 45 8.66 -4.50 13.95
C ALA A 45 7.86 -4.36 12.65
N LEU A 46 7.58 -3.14 12.20
CA LEU A 46 6.89 -2.86 10.94
C LEU A 46 7.69 -3.39 9.75
N GLN A 47 9.00 -3.12 9.70
CA GLN A 47 9.88 -3.57 8.63
C GLN A 47 9.99 -5.11 8.60
N ARG A 48 10.06 -5.76 9.76
CA ARG A 48 10.01 -7.23 9.86
C ARG A 48 8.64 -7.78 9.42
N PHE A 49 7.55 -7.08 9.72
CA PHE A 49 6.20 -7.49 9.34
C PHE A 49 6.01 -7.41 7.82
N VAL A 50 6.42 -6.29 7.21
CA VAL A 50 6.41 -6.09 5.76
C VAL A 50 7.28 -7.12 5.05
N ASN A 51 8.50 -7.38 5.55
CA ASN A 51 9.39 -8.37 4.95
C ASN A 51 8.81 -9.80 5.01
N ARG A 52 8.16 -10.18 6.13
CA ARG A 52 7.49 -11.49 6.25
C ARG A 52 6.29 -11.58 5.31
N LEU A 53 5.48 -10.53 5.21
CA LEU A 53 4.34 -10.46 4.29
C LEU A 53 4.79 -10.56 2.83
N TRP A 54 5.90 -9.92 2.46
CA TRP A 54 6.44 -9.98 1.10
C TRP A 54 6.95 -11.39 0.74
N GLN A 55 7.68 -12.03 1.65
CA GLN A 55 8.18 -13.39 1.47
C GLN A 55 7.04 -14.42 1.40
N MET A 56 6.02 -14.30 2.25
CA MET A 56 4.82 -15.15 2.21
C MET A 56 3.95 -14.86 0.98
N GLY A 57 3.80 -13.58 0.62
CA GLY A 57 3.01 -13.13 -0.51
C GLY A 57 3.52 -13.70 -1.83
N TRP A 58 4.84 -13.81 -2.00
CA TRP A 58 5.43 -14.43 -3.19
C TRP A 58 5.00 -15.89 -3.40
N SER A 59 4.81 -16.65 -2.31
CA SER A 59 4.30 -18.03 -2.40
C SER A 59 2.83 -18.06 -2.82
N ALA A 60 1.98 -17.24 -2.20
CA ALA A 60 0.56 -17.17 -2.53
C ALA A 60 0.33 -16.67 -3.97
N VAL A 61 1.13 -15.72 -4.44
CA VAL A 61 1.11 -15.24 -5.83
C VAL A 61 1.46 -16.37 -6.81
N ARG A 62 2.42 -17.23 -6.46
CA ARG A 62 2.80 -18.38 -7.30
C ARG A 62 1.66 -19.39 -7.42
N ASP A 63 0.97 -19.69 -6.32
CA ASP A 63 -0.17 -20.61 -6.32
C ASP A 63 -1.32 -20.06 -7.18
N VAL A 64 -1.66 -18.77 -7.01
CA VAL A 64 -2.68 -18.09 -7.83
C VAL A 64 -2.28 -18.09 -9.30
N ALA A 65 -1.03 -17.78 -9.62
CA ALA A 65 -0.54 -17.82 -10.99
C ALA A 65 -0.65 -19.23 -11.60
N GLN A 66 -0.38 -20.30 -10.83
CA GLN A 66 -0.53 -21.67 -11.29
C GLN A 66 -2.00 -22.02 -11.59
N TYR A 67 -2.95 -21.57 -10.76
CA TYR A 67 -4.39 -21.72 -11.04
C TYR A 67 -4.81 -20.97 -12.31
N ILE A 68 -4.33 -19.74 -12.50
CA ILE A 68 -4.61 -18.96 -13.72
C ILE A 68 -4.05 -19.66 -14.95
N VAL A 69 -2.81 -20.15 -14.89
CA VAL A 69 -2.19 -20.88 -16.01
C VAL A 69 -2.93 -22.19 -16.30
N ALA A 70 -3.35 -22.93 -15.26
CA ALA A 70 -4.13 -24.15 -15.42
C ALA A 70 -5.48 -23.89 -16.09
N GLY A 71 -6.20 -22.83 -15.69
CA GLY A 71 -7.42 -22.40 -16.34
C GLY A 71 -7.18 -21.94 -17.79
N ALA A 72 -6.14 -21.14 -18.00
CA ALA A 72 -5.75 -20.67 -19.32
C ALA A 72 -5.43 -21.83 -20.28
N ALA A 73 -4.79 -22.90 -19.79
CA ALA A 73 -4.48 -24.08 -20.59
C ALA A 73 -5.72 -24.78 -21.16
N ILE A 74 -6.89 -24.65 -20.51
CA ILE A 74 -8.16 -25.21 -20.98
C ILE A 74 -8.91 -24.18 -21.83
N VAL A 75 -9.01 -22.94 -21.36
CA VAL A 75 -9.82 -21.91 -22.02
C VAL A 75 -9.23 -21.46 -23.35
N LEU A 76 -7.89 -21.33 -23.45
CA LEU A 76 -7.21 -20.94 -24.71
C LEU A 76 -7.56 -21.87 -25.88
N PRO A 77 -7.38 -23.21 -25.79
CA PRO A 77 -7.70 -24.10 -26.91
C PRO A 77 -9.18 -24.09 -27.26
N VAL A 78 -10.07 -24.06 -26.26
CA VAL A 78 -11.53 -24.01 -26.48
C VAL A 78 -11.91 -22.72 -27.21
N TRP A 79 -11.38 -21.58 -26.77
CA TRP A 79 -11.57 -20.29 -27.44
C TRP A 79 -11.03 -20.30 -28.88
N LEU A 80 -9.84 -20.87 -29.09
CA LEU A 80 -9.20 -20.95 -30.41
C LEU A 80 -10.04 -21.79 -31.39
N LEU A 81 -10.58 -22.92 -30.94
CA LEU A 81 -11.45 -23.77 -31.74
C LEU A 81 -12.75 -23.04 -32.10
N MET A 82 -13.43 -22.45 -31.11
CA MET A 82 -14.64 -21.65 -31.36
C MET A 82 -14.38 -20.51 -32.34
N ARG A 83 -13.25 -19.81 -32.18
CA ARG A 83 -12.82 -18.72 -33.08
C ARG A 83 -12.62 -19.22 -34.50
N LEU A 84 -11.95 -20.36 -34.67
CA LEU A 84 -11.66 -20.93 -35.99
C LEU A 84 -12.92 -21.42 -36.71
N PHE A 85 -13.88 -22.01 -35.98
CA PHE A 85 -15.17 -22.40 -36.54
C PHE A 85 -16.02 -21.19 -36.92
N ASN A 86 -16.04 -20.14 -36.09
CA ASN A 86 -16.79 -18.91 -36.40
C ASN A 86 -16.22 -18.17 -37.62
N MET A 87 -14.90 -18.24 -37.85
CA MET A 87 -14.26 -17.71 -39.06
C MET A 87 -14.59 -18.49 -40.33
N ARG A 88 -14.91 -19.80 -40.22
CA ARG A 88 -15.27 -20.64 -41.38
C ARG A 88 -16.76 -20.59 -41.72
N GLY A 89 -17.63 -20.32 -40.74
CA GLY A 89 -19.09 -20.18 -40.95
C GLY A 89 -19.54 -18.83 -41.52
N ALA A 90 -18.63 -17.86 -41.67
CA ALA A 90 -18.91 -16.55 -42.28
C ALA A 90 -18.70 -16.52 -43.81
N LYS A 91 -18.67 -17.68 -44.47
CA LYS A 91 -18.64 -17.82 -45.93
C LYS A 91 -19.92 -18.44 -46.44
#